data_AF-A0A975WCT2-F1
#
_entry.id   AF-A0A975WCT2-F1
#
_cell.length_a   1.000
_cell.length_b   1.000
_cell.length_c   1.000
_cell.angle_alpha   90.00
_cell.angle_beta   90.00
_cell.angle_gamma   90.00
#
_symmetry.space_group_name_H-M   'P 1'
#
loop_
_entity.id
_entity.type
_entity.pdbx_description
1 polymer ?
#
loop_
_entity_poly.entity_id
_entity_poly.type
_entity_poly.pdbx_seq_one_letter_code
_entity_poly.pdbx_strand_id
1 'polypeptide(L)'
;MAPDRLRPLAIMERVKELETREHAAAVGVLRARYDRLETEREALLARLSSESHIDGLEGAPYLGRFIGSIRAELERNAREAAKLAPDLAQAEEKLRAALSEQKTFEILRLSRMQQQRKDRTRRAAAAQDLNTLQRWIRPG
;
A
#
# COMPACT_ATOMS: atom_id res chain seq x y z
N MET A 1 9.45 -21.38 32.26
CA MET A 1 8.54 -20.35 31.72
C MET A 1 8.92 -20.06 30.29
N ALA A 2 8.00 -20.15 29.33
CA ALA A 2 8.30 -19.76 27.95
C ALA A 2 8.54 -18.23 27.90
N PRO A 3 9.59 -17.75 27.21
CA PRO A 3 9.90 -16.32 27.15
C PRO A 3 8.73 -15.50 26.58
N ASP A 4 8.54 -14.28 27.09
CA ASP A 4 7.49 -13.38 26.64
C ASP A 4 7.76 -12.89 25.21
N ARG A 5 7.12 -13.54 24.23
CA ARG A 5 7.27 -13.25 22.80
C ARG A 5 6.57 -11.97 22.34
N LEU A 6 5.81 -11.29 23.21
CA LEU A 6 5.01 -10.14 22.79
C LEU A 6 5.88 -8.94 22.36
N ARG A 7 6.94 -8.65 23.12
CA ARG A 7 7.88 -7.58 22.78
C ARG A 7 8.62 -7.82 21.46
N PRO A 8 9.23 -9.00 21.23
CA PRO A 8 9.80 -9.32 19.92
C PRO A 8 8.80 -9.18 18.76
N LEU A 9 7.55 -9.64 18.91
CA LEU A 9 6.53 -9.51 17.87
C LEU A 9 6.19 -8.04 17.56
N ALA A 10 6.11 -7.19 18.58
CA ALA A 10 5.88 -5.75 18.38
C ALA A 10 7.04 -5.06 17.67
N ILE A 11 8.29 -5.46 17.96
CA ILE A 11 9.47 -4.95 17.25
C ILE A 11 9.43 -5.39 15.78
N MET A 12 9.14 -6.68 15.52
CA MET A 12 9.07 -7.20 14.15
C MET A 12 7.97 -6.51 13.33
N GLU A 13 6.77 -6.33 13.90
CA GLU A 13 5.70 -5.57 13.26
C GLU A 13 6.13 -4.14 12.93
N ARG A 14 6.82 -3.46 13.85
CA ARG A 14 7.31 -2.10 13.60
C ARG A 14 8.37 -2.03 12.49
N VAL A 15 9.26 -3.01 12.42
CA VAL A 15 10.24 -3.13 11.33
C VAL A 15 9.51 -3.34 10.01
N LYS A 16 8.53 -4.25 9.95
CA LYS A 16 7.74 -4.48 8.74
C LYS A 16 6.91 -3.28 8.32
N GLU A 17 6.38 -2.51 9.26
CA GLU A 17 5.68 -1.26 8.96
C GLU A 17 6.62 -0.21 8.34
N LEU A 18 7.88 -0.14 8.76
CA LEU A 18 8.89 0.73 8.14
C LEU A 18 9.21 0.29 6.71
N GLU A 19 9.47 -1.00 6.50
CA GLU A 19 9.73 -1.59 5.17
C GLU A 19 8.54 -1.36 4.22
N THR A 20 7.30 -1.59 4.67
CA THR A 20 6.09 -1.30 3.90
C THR A 20 6.00 0.17 3.51
N ARG A 21 6.33 1.10 4.42
CA ARG A 21 6.32 2.54 4.12
C ARG A 21 7.35 2.92 3.06
N GLU A 22 8.53 2.32 3.08
CA GLU A 22 9.55 2.53 2.04
C GLU A 22 9.06 2.05 0.68
N HIS A 23 8.47 0.84 0.61
CA HIS A 23 7.88 0.32 -0.62
C HIS A 23 6.70 1.17 -1.12
N ALA A 24 5.85 1.65 -0.22
CA ALA A 24 4.73 2.51 -0.55
C ALA A 24 5.20 3.85 -1.14
N ALA A 25 6.25 4.44 -0.57
CA ALA A 25 6.86 5.65 -1.12
C ALA A 25 7.42 5.41 -2.54
N ALA A 26 8.12 4.29 -2.75
CA ALA A 26 8.63 3.93 -4.07
C ALA A 26 7.53 3.75 -5.12
N VAL A 27 6.44 3.04 -4.77
CA VAL A 27 5.25 2.92 -5.63
C VAL A 27 4.65 4.30 -5.91
N GLY A 28 4.52 5.15 -4.89
CA GLY A 28 3.97 6.51 -5.03
C GLY A 28 4.72 7.35 -6.07
N VAL A 29 6.06 7.30 -6.06
CA VAL A 29 6.89 8.03 -7.04
C VAL A 29 6.66 7.51 -8.47
N LEU A 30 6.70 6.19 -8.66
CA LEU A 30 6.50 5.59 -9.99
C LEU A 30 5.09 5.83 -10.50
N ARG A 31 4.09 5.70 -9.62
CA ARG A 31 2.68 5.90 -9.96
C ARG A 31 2.40 7.34 -10.34
N ALA A 32 2.90 8.31 -9.57
CA ALA A 32 2.76 9.72 -9.89
C ALA A 32 3.35 10.07 -11.27
N ARG A 33 4.50 9.47 -11.62
CA ARG A 33 5.09 9.65 -12.95
C ARG A 33 4.23 9.02 -14.05
N TYR A 34 3.71 7.81 -13.82
CA TYR A 34 2.84 7.12 -14.76
C TYR A 34 1.54 7.91 -15.01
N ASP A 35 0.87 8.33 -13.94
CA ASP A 35 -0.39 9.08 -13.99
C ASP A 35 -0.20 10.44 -14.68
N ARG A 36 0.96 11.08 -14.51
CA ARG A 36 1.30 12.30 -15.26
C ARG A 36 1.38 12.06 -16.77
N LEU A 37 2.02 10.99 -17.20
CA LEU A 37 2.12 10.66 -18.64
C LEU A 37 0.73 10.38 -19.23
N GLU A 38 -0.15 9.69 -18.49
CA GLU A 38 -1.52 9.47 -18.92
C GLU A 38 -2.34 10.77 -18.96
N THR A 39 -2.20 11.64 -17.95
CA THR A 39 -2.88 12.94 -17.93
C THR A 39 -2.45 13.81 -19.12
N GLU A 40 -1.15 13.84 -19.43
CA GLU A 40 -0.62 14.56 -20.60
C GLU A 40 -1.14 13.94 -21.90
N ARG A 41 -1.25 12.61 -21.97
CA ARG A 41 -1.83 11.89 -23.13
C ARG A 41 -3.30 12.28 -23.35
N GLU A 42 -4.10 12.29 -22.29
CA GLU A 42 -5.51 12.70 -22.34
C GLU A 42 -5.66 14.16 -22.76
N ALA A 43 -4.82 15.05 -22.22
CA ALA A 43 -4.81 16.46 -22.60
C ALA A 43 -4.46 16.66 -24.08
N LEU A 44 -3.48 15.92 -24.61
CA LEU A 44 -3.10 15.96 -26.03
C LEU A 44 -4.22 15.44 -26.94
N LEU A 45 -4.92 14.39 -26.53
CA LEU A 45 -6.07 13.85 -27.28
C LEU A 45 -7.26 14.83 -27.27
N ALA A 46 -7.55 15.43 -26.12
CA ALA A 46 -8.60 16.45 -26.01
C ALA A 46 -8.27 17.66 -26.90
N ARG A 47 -7.01 18.10 -26.88
CA ARG A 47 -6.51 19.20 -27.71
C ARG A 47 -6.59 18.89 -29.20
N LEU A 48 -6.23 17.68 -29.61
CA LEU A 48 -6.37 17.22 -30.99
C LEU A 48 -7.84 17.23 -31.43
N SER A 49 -8.75 16.80 -30.56
CA SER A 49 -10.19 16.80 -30.84
C SER A 49 -10.72 18.22 -31.01
N SER A 50 -10.35 19.16 -30.12
CA SER A 50 -10.85 20.54 -30.17
C SER A 50 -10.25 21.39 -31.28
N GLU A 51 -8.96 21.23 -31.57
CA GLU A 51 -8.22 22.10 -32.51
C GLU A 51 -8.13 21.52 -33.93
N SER A 52 -8.62 20.30 -34.17
CA SER A 52 -8.63 19.69 -35.51
C SER A 52 -9.72 20.24 -36.44
N HIS A 53 -10.70 20.96 -35.92
CA HIS A 53 -11.69 21.69 -36.70
C HIS A 53 -11.17 23.11 -36.97
N ILE A 54 -10.56 23.31 -38.14
CA ILE A 54 -10.21 24.64 -38.65
C ILE A 54 -11.10 24.90 -39.86
N ASP A 55 -12.05 25.82 -39.72
CA ASP A 55 -13.01 26.16 -40.78
C ASP A 55 -12.43 27.11 -41.85
N GLY A 56 -11.25 27.69 -41.61
CA GLY A 56 -10.61 28.69 -42.49
C GLY A 56 -9.47 28.14 -43.35
N LEU A 57 -9.43 28.54 -44.64
CA LEU A 57 -8.40 28.17 -45.62
C LEU A 57 -6.96 28.56 -45.18
N GLU A 58 -6.83 29.60 -44.34
CA GLU A 58 -5.55 30.15 -43.88
C GLU A 58 -4.82 29.25 -42.87
N GLY A 59 -5.54 28.43 -42.11
CA GLY A 59 -4.97 27.54 -41.09
C GLY A 59 -4.56 26.16 -41.62
N ALA A 60 -5.02 25.79 -42.82
CA ALA A 60 -4.75 24.50 -43.45
C ALA A 60 -3.26 24.11 -43.55
N PRO A 61 -2.31 25.05 -43.83
CA PRO A 61 -0.88 24.71 -43.89
C PRO A 61 -0.27 24.30 -42.53
N TYR A 62 -0.86 24.77 -41.43
CA TYR A 62 -0.33 24.55 -40.07
C TYR A 62 -0.94 23.31 -39.41
N LEU A 63 -2.15 22.92 -39.81
CA LEU A 63 -2.88 21.78 -39.25
C LEU A 63 -2.11 20.47 -39.37
N GLY A 64 -1.49 20.20 -40.53
CA GLY A 64 -0.71 18.98 -40.74
C GLY A 64 0.50 18.88 -39.80
N ARG A 65 1.22 19.99 -39.60
CA ARG A 65 2.37 20.04 -38.66
C ARG A 65 1.90 19.90 -37.22
N PHE A 66 0.80 20.55 -36.85
CA PHE A 66 0.18 20.44 -35.53
C PHE A 66 -0.20 18.99 -35.21
N ILE A 67 -0.99 18.33 -36.06
CA ILE A 67 -1.39 16.92 -35.89
C ILE A 67 -0.15 16.02 -35.80
N GLY A 68 0.84 16.24 -36.67
CA GLY A 68 2.11 15.50 -36.64
C GLY A 68 2.85 15.65 -35.31
N SER A 69 2.92 16.88 -34.78
CA SER A 69 3.56 17.15 -33.49
C SER A 69 2.85 16.48 -32.32
N ILE A 70 1.51 16.53 -32.27
CA ILE A 70 0.72 15.86 -31.24
C ILE A 70 0.92 14.35 -31.30
N ARG A 71 0.87 13.74 -32.49
CA ARG A 71 1.11 12.29 -32.64
C ARG A 71 2.50 11.90 -32.15
N ALA A 72 3.52 12.69 -32.47
CA ALA A 72 4.88 12.44 -32.00
C ALA A 72 5.02 12.56 -30.47
N GLU A 73 4.30 13.48 -29.82
CA GLU A 73 4.25 13.56 -28.35
C GLU A 73 3.47 12.37 -27.74
N LEU A 74 2.32 12.01 -28.31
CA LEU A 74 1.54 10.84 -27.88
C LEU A 74 2.36 9.55 -27.93
N GLU A 75 3.10 9.34 -29.02
CA GLU A 75 4.00 8.18 -29.15
C GLU A 75 5.14 8.21 -28.13
N ARG A 76 5.70 9.39 -27.84
CA ARG A 76 6.74 9.53 -26.81
C ARG A 76 6.20 9.17 -25.43
N ASN A 77 5.06 9.73 -25.04
CA ASN A 77 4.41 9.43 -23.76
C ASN A 77 4.07 7.94 -23.65
N ALA A 78 3.54 7.32 -24.71
CA ALA A 78 3.24 5.89 -24.73
C ALA A 78 4.50 5.03 -24.56
N ARG A 79 5.61 5.38 -25.22
CA ARG A 79 6.89 4.66 -25.07
C ARG A 79 7.47 4.82 -23.66
N GLU A 80 7.35 6.00 -23.06
CA GLU A 80 7.81 6.24 -21.68
C GLU A 80 6.95 5.48 -20.66
N ALA A 81 5.62 5.50 -20.82
CA ALA A 81 4.70 4.74 -19.98
C ALA A 81 4.97 3.23 -20.09
N ALA A 82 5.19 2.72 -21.30
CA ALA A 82 5.52 1.32 -21.53
C ALA A 82 6.85 0.90 -20.87
N LYS A 83 7.85 1.80 -20.83
CA LYS A 83 9.12 1.56 -20.11
C LYS A 83 8.93 1.56 -18.60
N LEU A 84 8.03 2.40 -18.08
CA LEU A 84 7.78 2.56 -16.65
C LEU A 84 6.86 1.47 -16.07
N ALA A 85 5.94 0.95 -16.88
CA ALA A 85 4.96 -0.06 -16.49
C ALA A 85 5.56 -1.30 -15.79
N PRO A 86 6.64 -1.95 -16.29
CA PRO A 86 7.21 -3.11 -15.60
C PRO A 86 7.79 -2.76 -14.22
N ASP A 87 8.46 -1.61 -14.10
CA ASP A 87 9.04 -1.16 -12.83
C ASP A 87 7.95 -0.85 -11.80
N LEU A 88 6.86 -0.20 -12.24
CA LEU A 88 5.69 0.07 -11.41
C LEU A 88 5.03 -1.23 -10.95
N ALA A 89 4.80 -2.18 -11.86
CA ALA A 89 4.21 -3.48 -11.53
C ALA A 89 5.08 -4.27 -10.52
N GLN A 90 6.40 -4.23 -10.70
CA GLN A 90 7.33 -4.88 -9.78
C GLN A 90 7.30 -4.20 -8.40
N ALA A 91 7.25 -2.87 -8.34
CA ALA A 91 7.16 -2.14 -7.09
C ALA A 91 5.83 -2.41 -6.36
N GLU A 92 4.71 -2.47 -7.09
CA GLU A 92 3.40 -2.81 -6.56
C GLU A 92 3.36 -4.24 -6.01
N GLU A 93 4.03 -5.20 -6.65
CA GLU A 93 4.16 -6.57 -6.15
C GLU A 93 4.97 -6.62 -4.85
N LYS A 94 6.11 -5.91 -4.78
CA LYS A 94 6.91 -5.80 -3.56
C LYS A 94 6.11 -5.18 -2.41
N LEU A 95 5.33 -4.14 -2.68
CA LEU A 95 4.45 -3.53 -1.70
C LEU A 95 3.38 -4.51 -1.21
N ARG A 96 2.75 -5.26 -2.11
CA ARG A 96 1.76 -6.29 -1.75
C ARG A 96 2.37 -7.38 -0.87
N ALA A 97 3.57 -7.86 -1.19
CA ALA A 97 4.29 -8.82 -0.37
C ALA A 97 4.61 -8.27 1.03
N ALA A 98 5.15 -7.05 1.12
CA ALA A 98 5.47 -6.40 2.40
C ALA A 98 4.22 -6.20 3.28
N LEU A 99 3.09 -5.78 2.70
CA LEU A 99 1.82 -5.66 3.40
C LEU A 99 1.34 -7.01 3.96
N SER A 100 1.49 -8.08 3.20
CA SER A 100 1.14 -9.44 3.64
C SER A 100 1.99 -9.89 4.83
N GLU A 101 3.29 -9.64 4.78
CA GLU A 101 4.20 -9.94 5.89
C GLU A 101 3.88 -9.12 7.14
N GLN A 102 3.69 -7.80 6.99
CA GLN A 102 3.31 -6.91 8.09
C GLN A 102 2.05 -7.42 8.79
N LYS A 103 1.02 -7.76 8.01
CA LYS A 103 -0.25 -8.27 8.54
C LYS A 103 -0.07 -9.59 9.27
N THR A 104 0.86 -10.44 8.83
CA THR A 104 1.18 -11.69 9.52
C THR A 104 1.71 -11.42 10.93
N PHE A 105 2.65 -10.49 11.08
CA PHE A 105 3.20 -10.13 12.41
C PHE A 105 2.15 -9.46 13.31
N GLU A 106 1.31 -8.59 12.74
CA GLU A 106 0.18 -7.99 13.46
C GLU A 106 -0.76 -9.08 14.02
N ILE A 107 -1.19 -10.03 13.17
CA ILE A 107 -2.07 -11.14 13.58
C ILE A 107 -1.42 -11.99 14.69
N LEU A 108 -0.14 -12.32 14.55
CA LEU A 108 0.59 -13.09 15.56
C LEU A 108 0.66 -12.35 16.90
N ARG A 109 0.90 -11.02 16.87
CA ARG A 109 0.91 -10.19 18.08
C ARG A 109 -0.46 -10.16 18.74
N LEU A 110 -1.52 -9.88 17.98
CA LEU A 110 -2.89 -9.79 18.49
C LEU A 110 -3.36 -11.12 19.09
N SER A 111 -3.08 -12.24 18.40
CA SER A 111 -3.37 -13.59 18.91
C SER A 111 -2.63 -13.86 20.22
N ARG A 112 -1.34 -13.49 20.31
CA ARG A 112 -0.56 -13.65 21.55
C ARG A 112 -1.10 -12.80 22.69
N MET A 113 -1.51 -11.56 22.43
CA MET A 113 -2.14 -10.69 23.44
C MET A 113 -3.44 -11.30 23.96
N GLN A 114 -4.27 -11.84 23.06
CA GLN A 114 -5.53 -12.49 23.45
C GLN A 114 -5.27 -13.72 24.32
N GLN A 115 -4.27 -14.55 23.98
CA GLN A 115 -3.90 -15.71 24.79
C GLN A 115 -3.42 -15.29 26.18
N GLN A 116 -2.55 -14.28 26.27
CA GLN A 116 -2.09 -13.78 27.57
C GLN A 116 -3.24 -13.25 28.44
N ARG A 117 -4.23 -12.57 27.84
CA ARG A 117 -5.43 -12.11 28.54
C ARG A 117 -6.22 -13.30 29.09
N LYS A 118 -6.49 -14.32 28.27
CA LYS A 118 -7.18 -15.55 28.69
C LYS A 118 -6.45 -16.27 29.83
N ASP A 119 -5.13 -16.40 29.72
CA ASP A 119 -4.30 -17.04 30.75
C ASP A 119 -4.35 -16.26 32.07
N ARG A 120 -4.31 -14.92 32.02
CA ARG A 120 -4.44 -14.06 33.20
C ARG A 120 -5.81 -14.21 33.86
N THR A 121 -6.89 -14.17 33.07
CA THR A 121 -8.26 -14.37 33.58
C THR A 121 -8.41 -15.75 34.23
N ARG A 122 -7.87 -16.80 33.60
CA ARG A 122 -7.91 -18.17 34.14
C ARG A 122 -7.15 -18.30 35.46
N ARG A 123 -5.96 -17.67 35.57
CA ARG A 123 -5.18 -17.66 36.81
C ARG A 123 -5.88 -16.87 37.92
N ALA A 124 -6.49 -15.72 37.58
CA ALA A 124 -7.25 -14.92 38.54
C ALA A 124 -8.47 -15.69 39.08
N ALA A 125 -9.23 -16.37 38.19
CA ALA A 125 -10.34 -17.23 38.59
C ALA A 125 -9.87 -18.37 39.51
N ALA A 126 -8.81 -19.10 39.13
CA ALA A 126 -8.27 -20.18 39.96
C ALA A 126 -7.79 -19.70 41.34
N ALA A 127 -7.19 -18.50 41.42
CA ALA A 127 -6.79 -17.90 42.70
C ALA A 127 -8.00 -17.51 43.56
N GLN A 128 -9.08 -17.03 42.95
CA GLN A 128 -10.34 -16.70 43.62
C GLN A 128 -11.06 -17.96 44.15
N ASP A 129 -11.06 -19.03 43.37
CA ASP A 129 -11.61 -20.33 43.79
C ASP A 129 -10.86 -20.89 45.01
N LEU A 130 -9.51 -20.84 44.97
CA LEU A 130 -8.67 -21.25 46.11
C LEU A 130 -8.94 -20.41 47.36
N ASN A 131 -9.08 -19.08 47.21
CA ASN A 131 -9.39 -18.20 48.34
C ASN A 131 -10.78 -18.52 48.94
N THR A 132 -11.74 -18.83 48.08
CA THR A 132 -13.08 -19.25 48.49
C THR A 132 -12.99 -20.54 49.30
N LEU A 133 -12.36 -21.60 48.78
CA LEU A 133 -12.19 -22.86 49.51
C LEU A 133 -11.49 -22.67 50.87
N GLN A 134 -10.46 -21.83 50.94
CA GLN A 134 -9.75 -21.53 52.18
C GLN A 134 -10.63 -20.82 53.23
N ARG A 135 -11.54 -19.93 52.80
CA ARG A 135 -12.52 -19.31 53.71
C ARG A 135 -13.49 -20.32 54.29
N TRP A 136 -13.91 -21.31 53.50
CA TRP A 136 -14.84 -22.37 53.94
C TRP A 136 -14.19 -23.39 54.88
N ILE A 137 -12.88 -23.65 54.74
CA ILE A 137 -12.14 -24.63 55.56
C ILE A 137 -11.71 -24.05 56.91
N ARG A 138 -11.64 -22.73 57.07
CA ARG A 138 -11.27 -22.09 58.34
C ARG A 138 -12.46 -22.18 59.32
N PRO A 139 -12.38 -22.93 60.43
CA PRO A 139 -13.41 -22.84 61.47
C PRO A 139 -13.30 -21.46 62.12
N GLY A 140 -14.46 -20.84 62.40
CA GLY A 140 -14.54 -19.66 63.26
C GLY A 140 -14.08 -19.98 64.68
#